data_AF-A0A8J3BVQ4-F1
#
_entry.id   AF-A0A8J3BVQ4-F1
#
_cell.length_a   1.000
_cell.length_b   1.000
_cell.length_c   1.000
_cell.angle_alpha   90.00
_cell.angle_beta   90.00
_cell.angle_gamma   90.00
#
_symmetry.space_group_name_H-M   'P 1'
#
loop_
_entity.id
_entity.type
_entity.pdbx_description
1 polymer ?
#
loop_
_entity_poly.entity_id
_entity_poly.type
_entity_poly.pdbx_seq_one_letter_code
_entity_poly.pdbx_strand_id
1 'polypeptide(L)'
;MTDPETAEVSQDVEWMTPFPMDGVQPVFVADDDSPWHVIPHWAMVDGKALLVGLDIRSFVEDMPDDARDAWPSRRPVAGHLQELTQKVLRGIPLSAVRDESRKHLADKLGALAGGLPDSPLQRRAGQHATAMTASGKPRRRRPSASDDLLVRVAQLYAKAEAVGQGRAPARFVEQELRREGFDVSTRGGRDQVRKWIQRARERKLLPPVV
;
A
#
# COMPACT_ATOMS: atom_id res chain seq x y z
N MET A 1 -38.04 -9.74 -1.33
CA MET A 1 -36.96 -9.13 -2.12
C MET A 1 -36.24 -8.20 -1.18
N THR A 2 -35.11 -8.64 -0.67
CA THR A 2 -34.26 -7.88 0.26
C THR A 2 -32.98 -7.60 -0.51
N ASP A 3 -32.66 -6.32 -0.68
CA ASP A 3 -31.43 -5.86 -1.34
C ASP A 3 -30.21 -6.45 -0.60
N PRO A 4 -29.17 -6.90 -1.33
CA PRO A 4 -27.92 -7.28 -0.69
C PRO A 4 -27.25 -6.01 -0.17
N GLU A 5 -27.21 -5.87 1.15
CA GLU A 5 -26.37 -4.91 1.85
C GLU A 5 -24.97 -4.93 1.23
N THR A 6 -24.57 -3.77 0.71
CA THR A 6 -23.17 -3.47 0.42
C THR A 6 -22.47 -3.48 1.77
N ALA A 7 -21.83 -4.59 2.12
CA ALA A 7 -20.92 -4.62 3.25
C ALA A 7 -19.85 -3.54 3.01
N GLU A 8 -19.93 -2.43 3.74
CA GLU A 8 -18.89 -1.40 3.73
C GLU A 8 -17.58 -2.07 4.11
N VAL A 9 -16.69 -2.20 3.13
CA VAL A 9 -15.31 -2.62 3.39
C VAL A 9 -14.63 -1.44 4.08
N SER A 10 -14.65 -1.44 5.40
CA SER A 10 -13.89 -0.48 6.20
C SER A 10 -12.40 -0.66 5.90
N GLN A 11 -11.77 0.38 5.35
CA GLN A 11 -10.33 0.43 5.14
C GLN A 11 -9.64 0.75 6.47
N ASP A 12 -8.63 -0.03 6.85
CA ASP A 12 -7.81 0.26 8.01
C ASP A 12 -6.78 1.33 7.63
N VAL A 13 -6.96 2.55 8.17
CA VAL A 13 -6.14 3.73 7.88
C VAL A 13 -5.51 4.25 9.16
N GLU A 14 -4.19 4.28 9.19
CA GLU A 14 -3.39 4.87 10.26
C GLU A 14 -2.49 5.97 9.70
N TRP A 15 -2.66 7.21 10.17
CA TRP A 15 -1.82 8.33 9.76
C TRP A 15 -0.42 8.26 10.37
N MET A 16 0.59 8.50 9.54
CA MET A 16 2.01 8.49 9.93
C MET A 16 2.62 9.89 9.95
N THR A 17 1.88 10.88 9.46
CA THR A 17 2.27 12.30 9.41
C THR A 17 1.08 13.18 9.80
N PRO A 18 1.27 14.27 10.57
CA PRO A 18 2.51 14.65 11.25
C PRO A 18 3.01 13.52 12.15
N PHE A 19 4.33 13.44 12.39
CA PHE A 19 4.90 12.27 13.05
C PHE A 19 4.24 12.09 14.42
N PRO A 20 3.62 10.93 14.72
CA PRO A 20 2.70 10.82 15.86
C PRO A 20 3.32 11.12 17.23
N MET A 21 4.65 11.04 17.33
CA MET A 21 5.38 11.21 18.59
C MET A 21 5.75 12.66 18.90
N ASP A 22 6.14 13.44 17.89
CA ASP A 22 6.65 14.81 18.07
C ASP A 22 5.77 15.86 17.36
N GLY A 23 4.76 15.43 16.59
CA GLY A 23 3.92 16.31 15.78
C GLY A 23 4.66 16.97 14.61
N VAL A 24 5.91 16.58 14.35
CA VAL A 24 6.77 17.22 13.36
C VAL A 24 6.58 16.55 12.00
N GLN A 25 6.44 17.38 10.97
CA GLN A 25 6.36 16.93 9.59
C GLN A 25 7.61 17.35 8.81
N PRO A 26 8.24 16.44 8.04
CA PRO A 26 9.38 16.81 7.22
C PRO A 26 8.93 17.79 6.13
N VAL A 27 9.76 18.79 5.87
CA VAL A 27 9.53 19.80 4.85
C VAL A 27 10.66 19.70 3.84
N PHE A 28 10.31 19.51 2.57
CA PHE A 28 11.25 19.41 1.48
C PHE A 28 11.25 20.72 0.70
N VAL A 29 12.42 21.25 0.42
CA VAL A 29 12.57 22.41 -0.47
C VAL A 29 12.85 21.86 -1.86
N ALA A 30 12.11 22.34 -2.87
CA ALA A 30 12.22 21.78 -4.22
C ALA A 30 13.63 21.99 -4.83
N ASP A 31 14.28 23.10 -4.47
CA ASP A 31 15.67 23.47 -4.80
C ASP A 31 16.19 24.41 -3.69
N ASP A 32 17.51 24.53 -3.48
CA ASP A 32 18.08 25.35 -2.40
C ASP A 32 17.59 26.81 -2.40
N ASP A 33 17.26 27.36 -3.58
CA ASP A 33 16.74 28.72 -3.77
C ASP A 33 15.22 28.81 -3.96
N SER A 34 14.50 27.70 -3.76
CA SER A 34 13.06 27.65 -4.02
C SER A 34 12.26 28.20 -2.84
N PRO A 35 11.27 29.09 -3.08
CA PRO A 35 10.36 29.56 -2.04
C PRO A 35 9.32 28.49 -1.65
N TRP A 36 9.34 27.32 -2.27
CA TRP A 36 8.32 26.29 -2.14
C TRP A 36 8.72 25.22 -1.13
N HIS A 37 7.88 25.10 -0.11
CA HIS A 37 7.92 24.02 0.87
C HIS A 37 6.94 22.93 0.45
N VAL A 38 7.44 21.70 0.33
CA VAL A 38 6.63 20.51 0.01
C VAL A 38 6.57 19.63 1.24
N ILE A 39 5.35 19.37 1.70
CA ILE A 39 5.07 18.66 2.94
C ILE A 39 4.32 17.36 2.58
N PRO A 40 4.98 16.19 2.69
CA PRO A 40 4.38 14.92 2.33
C PRO A 40 3.57 14.30 3.47
N HIS A 41 2.39 13.79 3.11
CA HIS A 41 1.48 13.11 4.04
C HIS A 41 1.47 11.61 3.78
N TRP A 42 1.85 10.83 4.79
CA TRP A 42 1.92 9.37 4.75
C TRP A 42 0.87 8.73 5.66
N ALA A 43 0.30 7.63 5.18
CA ALA A 43 -0.58 6.78 5.96
C ALA A 43 -0.30 5.30 5.69
N MET A 44 -0.48 4.48 6.72
CA MET A 44 -0.63 3.04 6.58
C MET A 44 -2.07 2.74 6.14
N VAL A 45 -2.22 2.11 4.98
CA VAL A 45 -3.51 1.65 4.45
C VAL A 45 -3.42 0.15 4.21
N ASP A 46 -4.23 -0.62 4.93
CA ASP A 46 -4.22 -2.09 4.89
C ASP A 46 -2.81 -2.69 5.05
N GLY A 47 -2.03 -2.16 5.99
CA GLY A 47 -0.67 -2.61 6.29
C GLY A 47 0.41 -2.14 5.30
N LYS A 48 0.14 -1.11 4.49
CA LYS A 48 1.12 -0.53 3.55
C LYS A 48 1.26 0.96 3.72
N ALA A 49 2.49 1.45 3.67
CA ALA A 49 2.74 2.88 3.63
C ALA A 49 2.41 3.48 2.26
N LEU A 50 1.52 4.47 2.23
CA LEU A 50 1.14 5.24 1.06
C LEU A 50 1.39 6.72 1.30
N LEU A 51 1.95 7.40 0.30
CA LEU A 51 1.92 8.85 0.23
C LEU A 51 0.52 9.24 -0.26
N VAL A 52 -0.30 9.78 0.65
CA VAL A 52 -1.73 10.06 0.43
C VAL A 52 -2.01 11.53 0.13
N GLY A 53 -1.05 12.41 0.41
CA GLY A 53 -1.20 13.84 0.14
C GLY A 53 0.13 14.59 0.10
N LEU A 54 0.07 15.79 -0.46
CA LEU A 54 1.16 16.75 -0.50
C LEU A 54 0.58 18.13 -0.24
N ASP A 55 1.11 18.86 0.73
CA ASP A 55 0.87 20.29 0.85
C ASP A 55 2.04 21.03 0.24
N ILE A 56 1.75 22.06 -0.56
CA ILE A 56 2.75 22.91 -1.18
C ILE A 56 2.46 24.34 -0.74
N ARG A 57 3.43 24.98 -0.10
CA ARG A 57 3.24 26.31 0.49
C ARG A 57 4.45 27.20 0.24
N SER A 58 4.20 28.49 0.07
CA SER A 58 5.21 29.54 -0.11
C SER A 58 5.12 30.55 1.02
N PHE A 59 5.40 30.16 2.27
CA PHE A 59 5.41 31.09 3.42
C PHE A 59 6.77 31.15 4.10
N VAL A 60 6.99 32.25 4.82
CA VAL A 60 8.11 32.46 5.73
C VAL A 60 7.66 31.97 7.10
N GLU A 61 8.34 30.99 7.68
CA GLU A 61 8.08 30.56 9.06
C GLU A 61 9.15 31.15 9.96
N ASP A 62 8.76 32.09 10.82
CA ASP A 62 9.62 32.58 11.90
C ASP A 62 9.76 31.47 12.93
N MET A 63 10.91 30.82 12.95
CA MET A 63 11.21 29.73 13.89
C MET A 63 11.86 30.29 15.16
N PRO A 64 11.43 29.86 16.36
CA PRO A 64 12.12 30.17 17.59
C PRO A 64 13.54 29.55 17.61
N ASP A 65 14.47 30.24 18.28
CA ASP A 65 15.92 29.99 18.20
C ASP A 65 16.38 28.60 18.70
N ASP A 66 15.55 27.92 19.48
CA ASP A 66 15.77 26.58 20.04
C ASP A 66 15.52 25.44 19.04
N ALA A 67 14.86 25.71 17.91
CA ALA A 67 14.59 24.74 16.85
C ALA A 67 15.71 24.66 15.79
N ARG A 68 16.80 25.42 15.95
CA ARG A 68 17.92 25.53 14.98
C ARG A 68 18.70 24.23 14.76
N ASP A 69 18.73 23.33 15.75
CA ASP A 69 19.51 22.09 15.71
C ASP A 69 18.69 20.84 15.33
N ALA A 70 17.38 20.97 15.12
CA ALA A 70 16.48 19.82 14.96
C ALA A 70 16.30 19.31 13.52
N TRP A 71 16.57 20.12 12.49
CA TRP A 71 16.53 19.74 11.06
C TRP A 71 17.37 20.69 10.21
N PRO A 72 17.79 20.32 8.97
CA PRO A 72 18.36 21.27 8.03
C PRO A 72 17.29 22.33 7.75
N SER A 73 17.42 23.44 8.47
CA SER A 73 16.99 24.79 8.13
C SER A 73 15.79 24.89 7.19
N ARG A 74 14.62 25.22 7.76
CA ARG A 74 13.53 25.94 7.07
C ARG A 74 14.01 27.35 6.72
N ARG A 75 15.02 27.46 5.86
CA ARG A 75 15.55 28.75 5.41
C ARG A 75 14.78 29.14 4.16
N PRO A 76 13.97 30.21 4.19
CA PRO A 76 13.49 30.81 2.97
C PRO A 76 14.69 31.38 2.23
N VAL A 77 14.85 31.00 0.95
CA VAL A 77 15.60 31.86 0.05
C VAL A 77 14.71 33.04 -0.33
N ALA A 78 15.32 34.21 -0.26
CA ALA A 78 14.70 35.51 -0.16
C ALA A 78 13.44 35.73 -1.02
N GLY A 79 12.43 36.36 -0.41
CA GLY A 79 11.51 37.25 -1.12
C GLY A 79 10.15 36.66 -1.51
N HIS A 80 9.22 36.81 -0.56
CA HIS A 80 7.76 36.92 -0.76
C HIS A 80 6.95 35.62 -0.97
N LEU A 81 5.72 35.67 -0.43
CA LEU A 81 4.63 34.77 -0.79
C LEU A 81 4.51 34.75 -2.31
N GLN A 82 4.61 33.57 -2.93
CA GLN A 82 4.44 33.42 -4.37
C GLN A 82 3.14 32.71 -4.69
N GLU A 83 2.50 33.11 -5.79
CA GLU A 83 1.31 32.42 -6.31
C GLU A 83 1.68 31.03 -6.81
N LEU A 84 0.90 30.03 -6.39
CA LEU A 84 1.07 28.65 -6.84
C LEU A 84 0.52 28.49 -8.25
N THR A 85 1.41 28.44 -9.23
CA THR A 85 1.04 28.27 -10.65
C THR A 85 1.12 26.80 -11.08
N GLN A 86 0.44 26.44 -12.19
CA GLN A 86 0.58 25.10 -12.78
C GLN A 86 2.03 24.77 -13.17
N LYS A 87 2.83 25.78 -13.53
CA LYS A 87 4.25 25.59 -13.87
C LYS A 87 5.04 25.11 -12.66
N VAL A 88 4.79 25.69 -11.49
CA VAL A 88 5.40 25.25 -10.22
C VAL A 88 5.03 23.80 -9.92
N LEU A 89 3.74 23.47 -9.97
CA LEU A 89 3.27 22.10 -9.69
C LEU A 89 3.92 21.05 -10.60
N ARG A 90 4.11 21.36 -11.89
CA ARG A 90 4.78 20.47 -12.84
C ARG A 90 6.29 20.37 -12.62
N GLY A 91 6.89 21.38 -11.99
CA GLY A 91 8.32 21.42 -11.67
C GLY A 91 8.69 20.62 -10.42
N ILE A 92 7.73 20.30 -9.55
CA ILE A 92 8.03 19.57 -8.31
C ILE A 92 8.37 18.10 -8.63
N PRO A 93 9.56 17.61 -8.27
CA PRO A 93 9.96 16.24 -8.54
C PRO A 93 9.30 15.27 -7.54
N LEU A 94 8.01 14.96 -7.75
CA LEU A 94 7.20 14.15 -6.83
C LEU A 94 7.83 12.79 -6.46
N SER A 95 8.54 12.15 -7.41
CA SER A 95 9.23 10.90 -7.14
C SER A 95 10.39 11.07 -6.16
N ALA A 96 11.16 12.15 -6.29
CA ALA A 96 12.25 12.47 -5.39
C ALA A 96 11.70 12.79 -3.99
N VAL A 97 10.70 13.68 -3.90
CA VAL A 97 10.01 14.01 -2.64
C VAL A 97 9.47 12.75 -1.96
N ARG A 98 8.82 11.85 -2.71
CA ARG A 98 8.32 10.58 -2.17
C ARG A 98 9.46 9.71 -1.65
N ASP A 99 10.51 9.51 -2.44
CA ASP A 99 11.57 8.56 -2.09
C ASP A 99 12.41 9.07 -0.91
N GLU A 100 12.68 10.38 -0.86
CA GLU A 100 13.39 11.05 0.23
C GLU A 100 12.57 11.09 1.51
N SER A 101 11.31 11.53 1.44
CA SER A 101 10.41 11.52 2.61
C SER A 101 10.16 10.13 3.16
N ARG A 102 10.08 9.13 2.27
CA ARG A 102 9.95 7.73 2.68
C ARG A 102 11.17 7.25 3.45
N LYS A 103 12.37 7.54 2.93
CA LYS A 103 13.63 7.18 3.59
C LYS A 103 13.72 7.85 4.97
N HIS A 104 13.45 9.15 5.03
CA HIS A 104 13.48 9.91 6.27
C HIS A 104 12.55 9.36 7.34
N LEU A 105 11.30 9.07 6.96
CA LEU A 105 10.32 8.53 7.89
C LEU A 105 10.69 7.11 8.35
N ALA A 106 11.24 6.29 7.44
CA ALA A 106 11.77 4.98 7.78
C ALA A 106 12.91 5.05 8.80
N ASP A 107 13.87 5.97 8.59
CA ASP A 107 15.02 6.15 9.47
C ASP A 107 14.57 6.62 10.87
N LYS A 108 13.64 7.58 10.95
CA LYS A 108 13.04 8.02 12.22
C LYS A 108 12.33 6.90 12.96
N LEU A 109 11.46 6.16 12.28
CA LEU A 109 10.70 5.05 12.86
C LEU A 109 11.64 3.91 13.30
N GLY A 110 12.68 3.65 12.51
CA GLY A 110 13.72 2.67 12.84
C GLY A 110 14.52 3.07 14.08
N ALA A 111 14.94 4.34 14.17
CA ALA A 111 15.63 4.87 15.35
C ALA A 111 14.74 4.81 16.60
N LEU A 112 13.45 5.17 16.48
CA LEU A 112 12.49 5.04 17.58
C LEU A 112 12.33 3.59 18.03
N ALA A 113 12.15 2.66 17.10
CA ALA A 113 12.03 1.24 17.41
C ALA A 113 13.31 0.66 18.05
N GLY A 114 14.49 1.15 17.66
CA GLY A 114 15.77 0.75 18.26
C GLY A 114 16.03 1.33 19.66
N GLY A 115 15.44 2.49 19.97
CA GLY A 115 15.62 3.18 21.25
C GLY A 115 14.62 2.80 22.35
N LEU A 116 13.53 2.11 22.01
CA LEU A 116 12.48 1.71 22.95
C LEU A 116 12.70 0.29 23.50
N PRO A 117 12.33 0.01 24.77
CA PRO A 117 12.25 -1.36 25.28
C PRO A 117 11.13 -2.15 24.57
N ASP A 118 11.18 -3.50 24.65
CA ASP A 118 10.15 -4.36 24.03
C ASP A 118 8.76 -3.95 24.53
N SER A 119 7.99 -3.37 23.61
CA SER A 119 6.72 -2.73 23.88
C SER A 119 5.86 -2.73 22.62
N PRO A 120 4.53 -2.60 22.74
CA PRO A 120 3.66 -2.46 21.58
C PRO A 120 4.06 -1.32 20.66
N LEU A 121 4.54 -0.20 21.22
CA LEU A 121 5.01 0.96 20.46
C LEU A 121 6.28 0.64 19.66
N GLN A 122 7.25 -0.06 20.28
CA GLN A 122 8.47 -0.50 19.62
C GLN A 122 8.17 -1.41 18.41
N ARG A 123 7.29 -2.40 18.60
CA ARG A 123 6.86 -3.31 17.52
C ARG A 123 6.12 -2.57 16.40
N ARG A 124 5.23 -1.64 16.74
CA ARG A 124 4.46 -0.84 15.77
C ARG A 124 5.39 0.07 14.94
N ALA A 125 6.30 0.78 15.58
CA ALA A 125 7.30 1.60 14.90
C ALA A 125 8.20 0.76 13.96
N GLY A 126 8.64 -0.43 14.39
CA GLY A 126 9.42 -1.34 13.54
C GLY A 126 8.63 -1.88 12.34
N GLN A 127 7.33 -2.18 12.52
CA GLN A 127 6.45 -2.59 11.42
C GLN A 127 6.28 -1.47 10.39
N HIS A 128 6.07 -0.23 10.85
CA HIS A 128 5.96 0.93 9.97
C HIS A 128 7.27 1.19 9.23
N ALA A 129 8.42 1.17 9.90
CA ALA A 129 9.74 1.32 9.27
C ALA A 129 9.97 0.27 8.17
N THR A 130 9.58 -0.98 8.44
CA THR A 130 9.64 -2.07 7.47
C THR A 130 8.70 -1.81 6.29
N ALA A 131 7.48 -1.33 6.52
CA ALA A 131 6.53 -1.02 5.47
C ALA A 131 6.99 0.13 4.57
N MET A 132 7.71 1.12 5.11
CA MET A 132 8.32 2.22 4.35
C MET A 132 9.49 1.74 3.47
N THR A 133 10.25 0.72 3.91
CA THR A 133 11.45 0.23 3.21
C THR A 133 11.19 -0.95 2.28
N ALA A 134 10.09 -1.67 2.48
CA ALA A 134 9.70 -2.79 1.65
C ALA A 134 9.43 -2.33 0.20
N SER A 135 10.44 -2.47 -0.67
CA SER A 135 10.36 -2.24 -2.11
C SER A 135 9.54 -3.34 -2.80
N GLY A 136 8.28 -3.51 -2.42
CA GLY A 136 7.33 -4.36 -3.10
C GLY A 136 6.57 -3.54 -4.13
N LYS A 137 6.83 -3.75 -5.44
CA LYS A 137 5.89 -3.30 -6.48
C LYS A 137 4.47 -3.67 -6.04
N PRO A 138 3.47 -2.78 -6.20
CA PRO A 138 2.11 -3.06 -5.78
C PRO A 138 1.68 -4.41 -6.37
N ARG A 139 1.61 -5.45 -5.53
CA ARG A 139 0.83 -6.63 -5.87
C ARG A 139 -0.58 -6.11 -5.91
N ARG A 140 -1.08 -5.88 -7.13
CA ARG A 140 -2.48 -5.66 -7.45
C ARG A 140 -3.21 -6.85 -6.82
N ARG A 141 -3.68 -6.69 -5.58
CA ARG A 141 -4.46 -7.71 -4.89
C ARG A 141 -5.78 -7.70 -5.65
N ARG A 142 -5.88 -8.58 -6.66
CA ARG A 142 -7.19 -9.01 -7.13
C ARG A 142 -7.91 -9.53 -5.88
N PRO A 143 -9.16 -9.13 -5.63
CA PRO A 143 -9.92 -9.63 -4.50
C PRO A 143 -9.80 -11.16 -4.44
N SER A 144 -9.83 -11.72 -3.23
CA SER A 144 -9.90 -13.16 -3.07
C SER A 144 -11.04 -13.70 -3.94
N ALA A 145 -10.84 -14.88 -4.53
CA ALA A 145 -11.93 -15.56 -5.22
C ALA A 145 -13.16 -15.55 -4.30
N SER A 146 -14.30 -15.11 -4.83
CA SER A 146 -15.56 -15.14 -4.10
C SER A 146 -15.90 -16.58 -3.72
N ASP A 147 -16.71 -16.73 -2.68
CA ASP A 147 -17.11 -18.05 -2.20
C ASP A 147 -17.85 -18.83 -3.29
N ASP A 148 -18.69 -18.14 -4.08
CA ASP A 148 -19.36 -18.70 -5.26
C ASP A 148 -18.37 -19.22 -6.31
N LEU A 149 -17.28 -18.48 -6.57
CA LEU A 149 -16.24 -18.91 -7.50
C LEU A 149 -15.54 -20.17 -6.97
N LEU A 150 -15.29 -20.27 -5.66
CA LEU A 150 -14.66 -21.45 -5.06
C LEU A 150 -15.59 -22.68 -5.09
N VAL A 151 -16.89 -22.49 -4.85
CA VAL A 151 -17.91 -23.54 -5.03
C VAL A 151 -17.93 -24.01 -6.48
N ARG A 152 -17.90 -23.07 -7.44
CA ARG A 152 -17.89 -23.42 -8.87
C ARG A 152 -16.63 -24.17 -9.28
N VAL A 153 -15.47 -23.74 -8.79
CA VAL A 153 -14.18 -24.44 -8.97
C VAL A 153 -14.25 -25.87 -8.44
N ALA A 154 -14.85 -26.09 -7.26
CA ALA A 154 -15.00 -27.42 -6.67
C ALA A 154 -15.90 -28.34 -7.53
N GLN A 155 -17.02 -27.83 -8.04
CA GLN A 155 -17.92 -28.57 -8.93
C GLN A 155 -17.21 -28.99 -10.23
N LEU A 156 -16.49 -28.06 -10.87
CA LEU A 156 -15.76 -28.34 -12.10
C LEU A 156 -14.59 -29.31 -11.88
N TYR A 157 -13.97 -29.25 -10.70
CA TYR A 157 -12.91 -30.18 -10.31
C TYR A 157 -13.45 -31.61 -10.14
N ALA A 158 -14.57 -31.79 -9.42
CA ALA A 158 -15.23 -33.09 -9.29
C ALA A 158 -15.69 -33.65 -10.65
N LYS A 159 -16.19 -32.80 -11.54
CA LYS A 159 -16.52 -33.16 -12.93
C LYS A 159 -15.29 -33.61 -13.71
N ALA A 160 -14.14 -32.95 -13.53
CA ALA A 160 -12.88 -33.35 -14.16
C ALA A 160 -12.42 -34.75 -13.72
N GLU A 161 -12.58 -35.07 -12.44
CA GLU A 161 -12.26 -36.38 -11.89
C GLU A 161 -13.20 -37.46 -12.46
N ALA A 162 -14.50 -37.19 -12.52
CA ALA A 162 -15.50 -38.12 -13.06
C ALA A 162 -15.29 -38.44 -14.55
N VAL A 163 -14.79 -37.49 -15.35
CA VAL A 163 -14.56 -37.65 -16.80
C VAL A 163 -13.16 -38.24 -17.11
N GLY A 164 -12.39 -38.63 -16.09
CA GLY A 164 -11.07 -39.24 -16.29
C GLY A 164 -9.97 -38.26 -16.70
N GLN A 165 -10.20 -36.94 -16.54
CA GLN A 165 -9.19 -35.89 -16.76
C GLN A 165 -8.21 -35.76 -15.58
N GLY A 166 -8.11 -36.77 -14.71
CA GLY A 166 -7.34 -36.75 -13.45
C GLY A 166 -5.85 -36.43 -13.60
N ARG A 167 -5.27 -36.57 -14.81
CA ARG A 167 -3.88 -36.16 -15.08
C ARG A 167 -3.70 -34.64 -15.22
N ALA A 168 -4.77 -33.87 -15.44
CA ALA A 168 -4.72 -32.41 -15.57
C ALA A 168 -6.03 -31.69 -15.18
N PRO A 169 -6.60 -31.92 -13.98
CA PRO A 169 -7.89 -31.34 -13.58
C PRO A 169 -7.89 -29.80 -13.61
N ALA A 170 -6.76 -29.15 -13.26
CA ALA A 170 -6.62 -27.70 -13.33
C ALA A 170 -6.77 -27.14 -14.76
N ARG A 171 -6.40 -27.91 -15.80
CA ARG A 171 -6.57 -27.49 -17.20
C ARG A 171 -8.04 -27.55 -17.61
N PHE A 172 -8.75 -28.59 -17.19
CA PHE A 172 -10.19 -28.73 -17.44
C PHE A 172 -10.97 -27.59 -16.77
N VAL A 173 -10.70 -27.35 -15.49
CA VAL A 173 -11.34 -26.25 -14.73
C VAL A 173 -11.04 -24.89 -15.35
N GLU A 174 -9.81 -24.63 -15.78
CA GLU A 174 -9.44 -23.40 -16.50
C GLU A 174 -10.28 -23.20 -17.77
N GLN A 175 -10.42 -24.25 -18.58
CA GLN A 175 -11.17 -24.19 -19.85
C GLN A 175 -12.67 -23.95 -19.63
N GLU A 176 -13.28 -24.66 -18.67
CA GLU A 176 -14.71 -24.51 -18.38
C GLU A 176 -15.00 -23.13 -17.76
N LEU A 177 -14.16 -22.63 -16.84
CA LEU A 177 -14.32 -21.30 -16.26
C LEU A 177 -14.24 -20.19 -17.33
N ARG A 178 -13.30 -20.30 -18.29
CA ARG A 178 -13.23 -19.35 -19.40
C ARG A 178 -14.45 -19.44 -20.30
N ARG A 179 -14.97 -20.65 -20.57
CA ARG A 179 -16.19 -20.84 -21.37
C ARG A 179 -17.41 -20.22 -20.69
N GLU A 180 -17.45 -20.24 -19.36
CA GLU A 180 -18.52 -19.64 -18.54
C GLU A 180 -18.37 -18.12 -18.36
N GLY A 181 -17.33 -17.49 -18.93
CA GLY A 181 -17.14 -16.04 -18.90
C GLY A 181 -16.40 -15.52 -17.67
N PHE A 182 -15.81 -16.38 -16.83
CA PHE A 182 -15.00 -15.93 -15.69
C PHE A 182 -13.65 -15.34 -16.15
N ASP A 183 -13.20 -14.26 -15.51
CA ASP A 183 -11.89 -13.62 -15.78
C ASP A 183 -10.71 -14.47 -15.25
N VAL A 184 -10.36 -15.49 -16.01
CA VAL A 184 -9.16 -16.31 -15.79
C VAL A 184 -8.02 -15.79 -16.65
N SER A 185 -6.90 -15.42 -16.02
CA SER A 185 -5.74 -14.83 -16.68
C SER A 185 -5.32 -15.61 -17.92
N THR A 186 -5.13 -14.93 -19.05
CA THR A 186 -4.61 -15.51 -20.29
C THR A 186 -3.16 -15.97 -20.14
N ARG A 187 -2.37 -15.26 -19.34
CA ARG A 187 -1.00 -15.62 -18.96
C ARG A 187 -1.01 -16.16 -17.52
N GLY A 188 -0.93 -17.48 -17.36
CA GLY A 188 -0.86 -18.13 -16.04
C GLY A 188 -2.22 -18.54 -15.44
N GLY A 189 -3.28 -18.66 -16.24
CA GLY A 189 -4.61 -19.10 -15.79
C GLY A 189 -4.58 -20.42 -15.03
N ARG A 190 -3.75 -21.38 -15.47
CA ARG A 190 -3.57 -22.66 -14.78
C ARG A 190 -3.06 -22.52 -13.33
N ASP A 191 -2.09 -21.64 -13.09
CA ASP A 191 -1.55 -21.42 -11.74
C ASP A 191 -2.51 -20.65 -10.85
N GLN A 192 -3.31 -19.76 -11.45
CA GLN A 192 -4.43 -19.11 -10.78
C GLN A 192 -5.48 -20.14 -10.33
N VAL A 193 -5.87 -21.07 -11.21
CA VAL A 193 -6.83 -22.14 -10.91
C VAL A 193 -6.29 -23.10 -9.86
N ARG A 194 -5.01 -23.48 -9.90
CA ARG A 194 -4.38 -24.31 -8.86
C ARG A 194 -4.50 -23.68 -7.46
N LYS A 195 -4.30 -22.36 -7.36
CA LYS A 195 -4.48 -21.63 -6.10
C LYS A 195 -5.94 -21.62 -5.64
N TRP A 196 -6.89 -21.53 -6.56
CA TRP A 196 -8.32 -21.63 -6.23
C TRP A 196 -8.73 -23.03 -5.78
N ILE A 197 -8.21 -24.09 -6.41
CA ILE A 197 -8.40 -25.47 -5.95
C ILE A 197 -7.85 -25.65 -4.53
N GLN A 198 -6.65 -25.14 -4.26
CA GLN A 198 -6.06 -25.21 -2.92
C GLN A 198 -6.92 -24.48 -1.89
N ARG A 199 -7.44 -23.30 -2.21
CA ARG A 199 -8.36 -22.57 -1.32
C ARG A 199 -9.70 -23.29 -1.14
N ALA A 200 -10.22 -23.93 -2.17
CA ALA A 200 -11.42 -24.76 -2.05
C ALA A 200 -11.20 -25.95 -1.09
N ARG A 201 -9.99 -26.53 -1.05
CA ARG A 201 -9.60 -27.53 -0.04
C ARG A 201 -9.50 -26.95 1.36
N GLU A 202 -8.86 -25.80 1.53
CA GLU A 202 -8.78 -25.09 2.81
C GLU A 202 -10.18 -24.80 3.38
N ARG A 203 -11.15 -24.51 2.50
CA ARG A 203 -12.57 -24.34 2.85
C ARG A 203 -13.38 -25.63 2.92
N LYS A 204 -12.75 -26.81 2.84
CA LYS A 204 -13.39 -28.14 2.91
C LYS A 204 -14.44 -28.41 1.81
N LEU A 205 -14.37 -27.71 0.67
CA LEU A 205 -15.21 -27.94 -0.51
C LEU A 205 -14.66 -29.07 -1.40
N LEU A 206 -13.38 -29.42 -1.23
CA LEU A 206 -12.70 -30.51 -1.92
C LEU A 206 -11.91 -31.35 -0.91
N PRO A 207 -11.71 -32.66 -1.18
CA PRO A 207 -10.88 -33.50 -0.32
C PRO A 207 -9.41 -33.05 -0.32
N PRO A 208 -8.69 -33.25 0.80
CA PRO A 208 -7.27 -32.94 0.89
C PRO A 208 -6.44 -33.84 -0.07
N VAL A 209 -5.25 -33.37 -0.45
CA VAL A 209 -4.31 -34.20 -1.21
C VAL A 209 -3.81 -35.32 -0.31
N VAL A 210 -3.95 -36.57 -0.78
CA VAL A 210 -3.29 -37.74 -0.20
C VAL A 210 -1.87 -37.84 -0.74
#